data_AF-A0A645EAK4-F1
#
_entry.id   AF-A0A645EAK4-F1
#
_cell.length_a   1.000
_cell.length_b   1.000
_cell.length_c   1.000
_cell.angle_alpha   90.00
_cell.angle_beta   90.00
_cell.angle_gamma   90.00
#
_symmetry.space_group_name_H-M   'P 1'
#
loop_
_entity.id
_entity.type
_entity.pdbx_description
1 polymer ?
#
loop_
_entity_poly.entity_id
_entity_poly.type
_entity_poly.pdbx_seq_one_letter_code
_entity_poly.pdbx_strand_id
1 'polypeptide(L)'
;MEKNGLGTVATRADIIEKLFNTFLLEKKGKDIHITSKGKQLLELAPKDLKTPELTSSWENQLNDISKGKLSKNKFIGEMKNYSTAVVREIKQSDSKFKHDNLTKNRCPECGKFMLEVNGKRGKMLVCEDRECNTRKTVSQTTNARCPVCHKRLELRGEGEGKTFVCSCGHREKLSTFNKRKSEEKNKASKKDVNKYLKNQNKTDENFNNPFAAALAKLKK
;
A
#
# COMPACT_ATOMS: atom_id res chain seq x y z
N MET A 1 -15.27 -7.30 11.19
CA MET A 1 -16.15 -6.24 10.67
C MET A 1 -17.52 -6.81 10.34
N GLU A 2 -17.63 -7.74 9.39
CA GLU A 2 -18.93 -8.32 9.00
C GLU A 2 -19.69 -9.02 10.13
N LYS A 3 -19.01 -9.88 10.90
CA LYS A 3 -19.61 -10.60 12.04
C LYS A 3 -20.22 -9.68 13.11
N ASN A 4 -19.74 -8.44 13.21
CA ASN A 4 -20.17 -7.48 14.24
C ASN A 4 -21.06 -6.39 13.65
N GLY A 5 -21.53 -6.54 12.40
CA GLY A 5 -22.36 -5.53 11.75
C GLY A 5 -21.68 -4.16 11.64
N LEU A 6 -20.37 -4.15 11.35
CA LEU A 6 -19.59 -2.92 11.20
C LEU A 6 -19.31 -2.64 9.72
N GLY A 7 -19.90 -1.55 9.24
CA GLY A 7 -19.73 -1.00 7.90
C GLY A 7 -20.38 -1.83 6.80
N THR A 8 -20.77 -1.15 5.74
CA THR A 8 -21.17 -1.74 4.45
C THR A 8 -19.94 -2.18 3.63
N VAL A 9 -20.15 -2.97 2.58
CA VAL A 9 -19.07 -3.44 1.68
C VAL A 9 -18.20 -2.27 1.18
N ALA A 10 -18.83 -1.15 0.80
CA ALA A 10 -18.11 0.04 0.32
C ALA A 10 -17.24 0.68 1.41
N THR A 11 -17.78 0.87 2.62
CA THR A 11 -17.08 1.61 3.69
C THR A 11 -15.93 0.82 4.31
N ARG A 12 -15.96 -0.52 4.26
CA ARG A 12 -14.89 -1.37 4.84
C ARG A 12 -13.53 -1.14 4.18
N ALA A 13 -13.49 -1.10 2.85
CA ALA A 13 -12.25 -0.87 2.11
C ALA A 13 -11.67 0.52 2.45
N ASP A 14 -12.53 1.53 2.49
CA ASP A 14 -12.16 2.90 2.83
C ASP A 14 -11.66 3.02 4.27
N ILE A 15 -12.28 2.34 5.23
CA ILE A 15 -11.82 2.34 6.63
C ILE A 15 -10.42 1.74 6.72
N ILE A 16 -10.19 0.57 6.12
CA ILE A 16 -8.87 -0.08 6.13
C ILE A 16 -7.83 0.83 5.47
N GLU A 17 -8.17 1.45 4.34
CA GLU A 17 -7.29 2.38 3.65
C GLU A 17 -6.93 3.59 4.53
N LYS A 18 -7.93 4.20 5.18
CA LYS A 18 -7.71 5.32 6.12
C LYS A 18 -6.79 4.93 7.27
N LEU A 19 -6.96 3.74 7.85
CA LEU A 19 -6.12 3.26 8.95
C LEU A 19 -4.65 3.10 8.54
N PHE A 20 -4.38 2.64 7.31
CA PHE A 20 -3.02 2.62 6.76
C PHE A 20 -2.48 4.01 6.45
N ASN A 21 -3.30 4.88 5.83
CA ASN A 21 -2.87 6.21 5.40
C ASN A 21 -2.61 7.16 6.59
N THR A 22 -3.23 6.89 7.74
CA THR A 22 -3.02 7.61 9.00
C THR A 22 -1.96 6.97 9.91
N PHE A 23 -1.32 5.90 9.45
CA PHE A 23 -0.26 5.17 10.16
C PHE A 23 -0.71 4.57 11.50
N LEU A 24 -1.98 4.15 11.59
CA LEU A 24 -2.52 3.39 12.72
C LEU A 24 -2.30 1.88 12.54
N LEU A 25 -2.23 1.45 11.28
CA LEU A 25 -1.89 0.08 10.89
C LEU A 25 -0.67 0.07 9.97
N GLU A 26 0.11 -1.00 10.04
CA GLU A 26 1.25 -1.29 9.17
C GLU A 26 1.22 -2.75 8.70
N LYS A 27 1.86 -3.01 7.55
CA LYS A 27 2.03 -4.39 7.05
C LYS A 27 3.39 -4.93 7.47
N LYS A 28 3.42 -6.13 8.05
CA LYS A 28 4.64 -6.90 8.26
C LYS A 28 4.50 -8.22 7.51
N GLY A 29 5.18 -8.32 6.36
CA GLY A 29 5.00 -9.44 5.45
C GLY A 29 3.58 -9.47 4.89
N LYS A 30 2.84 -10.55 5.19
CA LYS A 30 1.43 -10.71 4.79
C LYS A 30 0.45 -10.24 5.87
N ASP A 31 0.95 -10.00 7.08
CA ASP A 31 0.13 -9.72 8.24
C ASP A 31 -0.03 -8.21 8.47
N ILE A 32 -1.15 -7.85 9.10
CA ILE A 32 -1.49 -6.48 9.46
C ILE A 32 -1.27 -6.32 10.96
N HIS A 33 -0.48 -5.33 11.34
CA HIS A 33 -0.18 -5.03 12.74
C HIS A 33 -0.61 -3.61 13.09
N ILE A 34 -1.02 -3.44 14.34
CA ILE A 34 -1.24 -2.11 14.92
C ILE A 34 0.10 -1.43 15.21
N THR A 35 0.20 -0.15 14.86
CA THR A 35 1.38 0.67 15.17
C THR A 35 1.33 1.12 16.63
N SER A 36 2.46 1.62 17.15
CA SER A 36 2.48 2.22 18.48
C SER A 36 1.55 3.42 18.61
N LYS A 37 1.49 4.27 17.58
CA LYS A 37 0.49 5.35 17.46
C LYS A 37 -0.94 4.81 17.58
N GLY A 38 -1.24 3.69 16.90
CA GLY A 38 -2.54 3.03 16.99
C GLY A 38 -2.87 2.53 18.40
N LYS A 39 -1.90 1.90 19.06
CA LYS A 39 -2.06 1.42 20.45
C LYS A 39 -2.32 2.57 21.42
N GLN A 40 -1.49 3.62 21.37
CA GLN A 40 -1.69 4.80 22.20
C GLN A 40 -3.06 5.45 21.96
N LEU A 41 -3.52 5.53 20.71
CA LEU A 41 -4.86 6.07 20.43
C LEU A 41 -5.96 5.21 21.07
N LEU A 42 -5.82 3.88 21.04
CA LEU A 42 -6.75 2.98 21.72
C LEU A 42 -6.64 3.06 23.24
N GLU A 43 -5.51 3.44 23.81
CA GLU A 43 -5.40 3.67 25.26
C GLU A 43 -6.07 4.98 25.67
N LEU A 44 -5.89 6.04 24.86
CA LEU A 44 -6.38 7.40 25.12
C LEU A 44 -7.87 7.59 24.84
N ALA A 45 -8.44 6.85 23.89
CA ALA A 45 -9.85 7.01 23.55
C ALA A 45 -10.77 6.47 24.68
N PRO A 46 -11.97 7.04 24.89
CA PRO A 46 -12.94 6.51 25.85
C PRO A 46 -13.28 5.05 25.58
N LYS A 47 -13.52 4.26 26.63
CA LYS A 47 -13.79 2.81 26.54
C LYS A 47 -14.92 2.51 25.56
N ASP A 48 -16.04 3.19 25.71
CA ASP A 48 -17.27 2.96 24.94
C ASP A 48 -17.05 3.19 23.44
N LEU A 49 -16.25 4.20 23.08
CA LEU A 49 -15.96 4.55 21.68
C LEU A 49 -15.18 3.45 20.92
N LYS A 50 -14.52 2.54 21.65
CA LYS A 50 -13.72 1.45 21.07
C LYS A 50 -14.52 0.17 20.90
N THR A 51 -15.79 0.16 21.29
CA THR A 51 -16.63 -1.04 21.28
C THR A 51 -17.33 -1.24 19.92
N PRO A 52 -17.37 -2.47 19.40
CA PRO A 52 -18.17 -2.77 18.21
C PRO A 52 -19.67 -2.56 18.45
N GLU A 53 -20.15 -2.77 19.68
CA GLU A 53 -21.56 -2.64 20.06
C GLU A 53 -22.07 -1.21 19.88
N LEU A 54 -21.32 -0.21 20.36
CA LEU A 54 -21.70 1.20 20.20
C LEU A 54 -21.76 1.59 18.72
N THR A 55 -20.76 1.17 17.94
CA THR A 55 -20.71 1.46 16.50
C THR A 55 -21.88 0.82 15.76
N SER A 56 -22.20 -0.44 16.07
CA SER A 56 -23.35 -1.14 15.50
C SER A 56 -24.68 -0.47 15.86
N SER A 57 -24.82 0.02 17.09
CA SER A 57 -26.00 0.78 17.52
C SER A 57 -26.21 2.05 16.68
N TRP A 58 -25.14 2.80 16.39
CA TRP A 58 -25.23 3.97 15.52
C TRP A 58 -25.59 3.60 14.07
N GLU A 59 -25.03 2.53 13.51
CA GLU A 59 -25.40 2.06 12.18
C GLU A 59 -26.89 1.69 12.08
N ASN A 60 -27.44 1.03 13.12
CA ASN A 60 -28.86 0.73 13.19
C ASN A 60 -29.72 2.00 13.27
N GLN A 61 -29.33 2.97 14.10
CA GLN A 61 -30.04 4.25 14.19
C GLN A 61 -30.02 5.02 12.86
N LEU A 62 -28.89 5.02 12.15
CA LEU A 62 -28.79 5.62 10.82
C LEU A 62 -29.68 4.91 9.79
N ASN A 63 -29.84 3.59 9.90
CA ASN A 63 -30.76 2.81 9.07
C ASN A 63 -32.23 3.11 9.40
N ASP A 64 -32.57 3.31 10.67
CA ASP A 64 -33.91 3.71 11.06
C ASP A 64 -34.26 5.12 10.59
N ILE A 65 -33.29 6.04 10.57
CA ILE A 65 -33.44 7.37 9.98
C ILE A 65 -33.71 7.26 8.47
N SER A 66 -32.96 6.42 7.75
CA SER A 66 -33.15 6.25 6.29
C SER A 66 -34.54 5.68 5.94
N LYS A 67 -35.11 4.87 6.85
CA LYS A 67 -36.46 4.32 6.76
C LYS A 67 -37.56 5.25 7.32
N GLY A 68 -37.20 6.42 7.83
CA GLY A 68 -38.15 7.37 8.44
C GLY A 68 -38.69 6.97 9.82
N LYS A 69 -38.09 5.96 10.47
CA LYS A 69 -38.50 5.45 11.80
C LYS A 69 -37.92 6.26 12.97
N LEU A 70 -36.81 6.96 12.74
CA LEU A 70 -36.13 7.77 13.74
C LEU A 70 -35.92 9.21 13.22
N SER A 71 -36.12 10.20 14.10
CA SER A 71 -35.89 11.60 13.75
C SER A 71 -34.39 11.89 13.66
N LYS A 72 -33.96 12.38 12.48
CA LYS A 72 -32.60 12.88 12.25
C LYS A 72 -32.18 13.94 13.27
N ASN A 73 -33.08 14.86 13.62
CA ASN A 73 -32.77 15.94 14.55
C ASN A 73 -32.51 15.43 15.96
N LYS A 74 -33.27 14.42 16.40
CA LYS A 74 -33.08 13.77 17.70
C LYS A 74 -31.69 13.10 17.76
N PHE A 75 -31.37 12.30 16.75
CA PHE A 75 -30.06 11.63 16.65
C PHE A 75 -28.89 12.63 16.67
N ILE A 76 -28.98 13.72 15.90
CA ILE A 76 -27.93 14.76 15.91
C ILE A 76 -27.77 15.39 17.30
N GLY A 77 -28.88 15.65 18.01
CA GLY A 77 -28.84 16.17 19.38
C GLY A 77 -28.12 15.22 20.34
N GLU A 78 -28.43 13.93 20.27
CA GLU A 78 -27.77 12.88 21.06
C GLU A 78 -26.27 12.80 20.75
N MET A 79 -25.88 12.86 19.47
CA MET A 79 -24.47 12.83 19.07
C MET A 79 -23.69 14.06 19.54
N LYS A 80 -24.31 15.24 19.55
CA LYS A 80 -23.70 16.45 20.12
C LYS A 80 -23.47 16.30 21.62
N ASN A 81 -24.47 15.85 22.36
CA ASN A 81 -24.36 15.64 23.80
C ASN A 81 -23.28 14.62 24.14
N TYR A 82 -23.27 13.48 23.43
CA TYR A 82 -22.24 12.46 23.57
C TYR A 82 -20.84 13.01 23.28
N SER A 83 -20.67 13.75 22.17
CA SER A 83 -19.38 14.36 21.81
C SER A 83 -18.90 15.33 22.88
N THR A 84 -19.79 16.17 23.43
CA THR A 84 -19.46 17.10 24.52
C THR A 84 -19.02 16.35 25.78
N ALA A 85 -19.70 15.27 26.14
CA ALA A 85 -19.33 14.44 27.29
C ALA A 85 -17.94 13.81 27.11
N VAL A 86 -17.68 13.19 25.95
CA VAL A 86 -16.38 12.59 25.61
C VAL A 86 -15.25 13.63 25.63
N VAL A 87 -15.47 14.80 25.03
CA VAL A 87 -14.45 15.86 25.02
C VAL A 87 -14.15 16.34 26.44
N ARG A 88 -15.17 16.42 27.31
CA ARG A 88 -14.99 16.78 28.72
C ARG A 88 -14.17 15.73 29.46
N GLU A 89 -14.49 14.44 29.29
CA GLU A 89 -13.74 13.32 29.87
C GLU A 89 -12.26 13.36 29.46
N ILE A 90 -11.98 13.52 28.15
CA ILE A 90 -10.61 13.56 27.63
C ILE A 90 -9.84 14.77 28.19
N LYS A 91 -10.48 15.94 28.29
CA LYS A 91 -9.84 17.15 28.86
C LYS A 91 -9.49 17.01 30.34
N GLN A 92 -10.20 16.14 31.07
CA GLN A 92 -9.95 15.87 32.48
C GLN A 92 -8.94 14.74 32.70
N SER A 93 -8.53 14.05 31.63
CA SER A 93 -7.52 12.99 31.70
C SER A 93 -6.11 13.57 31.67
N ASP A 94 -5.22 13.03 32.51
CA ASP A 94 -3.78 13.35 32.49
C ASP A 94 -2.98 12.62 31.41
N SER A 95 -3.65 11.78 30.61
CA SER A 95 -3.00 10.93 29.64
C SER A 95 -2.45 11.73 28.46
N LYS A 96 -1.17 11.54 28.13
CA LYS A 96 -0.49 12.28 27.06
C LYS A 96 -0.10 11.35 25.91
N PHE A 97 -0.37 11.79 24.69
CA PHE A 97 0.14 11.15 23.48
C PHE A 97 1.62 11.46 23.30
N LYS A 98 2.44 10.45 22.99
CA LYS A 98 3.88 10.61 22.75
C LYS A 98 4.28 10.01 21.42
N HIS A 99 5.03 10.76 20.63
CA HIS A 99 5.67 10.25 19.42
C HIS A 99 6.88 9.38 19.79
N ASP A 100 6.79 8.07 19.50
CA ASP A 100 7.87 7.10 19.75
C ASP A 100 8.78 6.89 18.54
N ASN A 101 8.37 7.42 17.38
CA ASN A 101 9.04 7.27 16.10
C ASN A 101 9.73 8.57 15.63
N LEU A 102 10.10 9.43 16.57
CA LEU A 102 10.83 10.67 16.30
C LEU A 102 12.25 10.35 15.81
N THR A 103 12.67 11.00 14.73
CA THR A 103 14.01 10.84 14.15
C THR A 103 14.85 12.10 14.32
N LYS A 104 16.16 11.99 14.05
CA LYS A 104 17.08 13.13 14.03
C LYS A 104 16.92 14.00 12.77
N ASN A 105 16.13 13.56 11.79
CA ASN A 105 15.95 14.28 10.53
C ASN A 105 15.02 15.47 10.75
N ARG A 106 15.45 16.65 10.29
CA ARG A 106 14.65 17.87 10.35
C ARG A 106 13.84 18.06 9.08
N CYS A 107 12.65 18.60 9.24
CA CYS A 107 11.77 18.97 8.15
C CYS A 107 12.42 20.13 7.37
N PRO A 108 12.54 20.04 6.04
CA PRO A 108 13.10 21.12 5.22
C PRO A 108 12.23 22.38 5.19
N GLU A 109 10.93 22.28 5.50
CA GLU A 109 9.99 23.41 5.44
C GLU A 109 9.84 24.15 6.78
N CYS A 110 9.76 23.42 7.92
CA CYS A 110 9.55 24.04 9.24
C CYS A 110 10.66 23.81 10.27
N GLY A 111 11.69 23.00 9.95
CA GLY A 111 12.82 22.73 10.85
C GLY A 111 12.53 21.83 12.06
N LYS A 112 11.27 21.45 12.31
CA LYS A 112 10.88 20.47 13.34
C LYS A 112 11.36 19.06 12.98
N PHE A 113 11.37 18.15 13.95
CA PHE A 113 11.78 16.77 13.70
C PHE A 113 10.76 16.03 12.83
N MET A 114 11.23 15.00 12.12
CA MET A 114 10.39 14.11 11.32
C MET A 114 10.20 12.77 12.01
N LEU A 115 9.03 12.18 11.79
CA LEU A 115 8.60 10.88 12.29
C LEU A 115 8.84 9.80 11.23
N GLU A 116 9.47 8.68 11.57
CA GLU A 116 9.58 7.52 10.67
C GLU A 116 8.30 6.68 10.75
N VAL A 117 7.66 6.44 9.61
CA VAL A 117 6.44 5.63 9.52
C VAL A 117 6.54 4.62 8.38
N ASN A 118 5.91 3.46 8.59
CA ASN A 118 5.77 2.42 7.58
C ASN A 118 4.49 2.67 6.78
N GLY A 119 4.63 3.14 5.53
CA GLY A 119 3.54 3.26 4.58
C GLY A 119 3.27 1.94 3.84
N LYS A 120 2.21 1.91 3.01
CA LYS A 120 1.85 0.74 2.20
C LYS A 120 2.97 0.28 1.25
N ARG A 121 3.80 1.22 0.78
CA ARG A 121 4.83 0.99 -0.24
C ARG A 121 6.26 1.03 0.29
N GLY A 122 6.46 1.24 1.59
CA GLY A 122 7.79 1.34 2.20
C GLY A 122 7.85 2.40 3.29
N LYS A 123 9.07 2.76 3.71
CA LYS A 123 9.31 3.68 4.81
C LYS A 123 9.32 5.14 4.35
N MET A 124 8.76 6.02 5.16
CA MET A 124 8.76 7.45 4.91
C MET A 124 8.96 8.24 6.21
N LEU A 125 9.48 9.45 6.05
CA LEU A 125 9.54 10.46 7.09
C LEU A 125 8.37 11.42 6.88
N VAL A 126 7.62 11.67 7.94
CA VAL A 126 6.50 12.62 7.95
C VAL A 126 6.82 13.69 8.96
N CYS A 127 6.59 14.96 8.64
CA CYS A 127 6.77 16.03 9.61
C CYS A 127 5.96 15.75 10.89
N GLU A 128 6.54 16.03 12.05
CA GLU A 128 5.81 15.98 13.33
C GLU A 128 4.63 16.96 13.33
N ASP A 129 4.82 18.11 12.71
CA ASP A 129 3.78 19.11 12.56
C ASP A 129 2.76 18.71 11.48
N ARG A 130 1.50 18.64 11.90
CA ARG A 130 0.37 18.31 11.02
C ARG A 130 0.01 19.43 10.05
N GLU A 131 0.39 20.68 10.35
CA GLU A 131 0.13 21.81 9.46
C GLU A 131 1.11 21.79 8.27
N CYS A 132 2.37 21.43 8.53
CA CYS A 132 3.45 21.41 7.55
C CYS A 132 3.25 20.35 6.45
N ASN A 133 2.61 19.21 6.75
CA ASN A 133 2.27 18.14 5.80
C ASN A 133 3.43 17.56 4.94
N THR A 134 4.69 17.94 5.17
CA THR A 134 5.85 17.47 4.42
C THR A 134 6.10 15.99 4.62
N ARG A 135 6.37 15.29 3.51
CA ARG A 135 6.59 13.84 3.49
C ARG A 135 7.80 13.52 2.62
N LYS A 136 8.67 12.66 3.11
CA LYS A 136 9.89 12.23 2.42
C LYS A 136 9.97 10.72 2.37
N THR A 137 10.01 10.14 1.18
CA THR A 137 10.13 8.68 1.04
C THR A 137 11.57 8.27 1.32
N VAL A 138 11.78 7.37 2.28
CA VAL A 138 13.09 6.81 2.63
C VAL A 138 13.36 5.53 1.85
N SER A 139 12.35 4.66 1.80
CA SER A 139 12.41 3.43 1.01
C SER A 139 11.07 3.16 0.33
N GLN A 140 11.13 2.64 -0.89
CA GLN A 140 9.96 2.20 -1.62
C GLN A 140 10.20 0.83 -2.24
N THR A 141 9.36 -0.14 -1.90
CA THR A 141 9.32 -1.43 -2.57
C THR A 141 8.78 -1.22 -3.99
N THR A 142 9.57 -1.61 -4.98
CA THR A 142 9.22 -1.46 -6.39
C THR A 142 8.82 -2.79 -7.01
N ASN A 143 8.23 -2.75 -8.21
CA ASN A 143 7.97 -3.94 -9.00
C ASN A 143 9.22 -4.42 -9.79
N ALA A 144 10.31 -3.65 -9.75
CA ALA A 144 11.56 -4.02 -10.40
C ALA A 144 12.13 -5.31 -9.78
N ARG A 145 12.66 -6.18 -10.63
CA ARG A 145 13.20 -7.49 -10.24
C ARG A 145 14.71 -7.46 -10.28
N CYS A 146 15.32 -8.03 -9.25
CA CYS A 146 16.76 -8.20 -9.17
C CYS A 146 17.26 -9.07 -10.35
N PRO A 147 18.36 -8.69 -11.02
CA PRO A 147 18.95 -9.50 -12.08
C PRO A 147 19.55 -10.82 -11.57
N VAL A 148 19.93 -10.88 -10.28
CA VAL A 148 20.59 -12.06 -9.68
C VAL A 148 19.58 -13.07 -9.14
N CYS A 149 18.60 -12.63 -8.33
CA CYS A 149 17.69 -13.52 -7.63
C CYS A 149 16.20 -13.34 -7.96
N HIS A 150 15.87 -12.41 -8.87
CA HIS A 150 14.49 -12.09 -9.29
C HIS A 150 13.51 -11.69 -8.17
N LYS A 151 13.99 -11.44 -6.94
CA LYS A 151 13.21 -10.82 -5.87
C LYS A 151 12.97 -9.33 -6.18
N ARG A 152 11.95 -8.73 -5.55
CA ARG A 152 11.64 -7.31 -5.72
C ARG A 152 12.75 -6.44 -5.16
N LEU A 153 13.03 -5.33 -5.84
CA LEU A 153 14.03 -4.35 -5.42
C LEU A 153 13.37 -3.22 -4.61
N GLU A 154 14.06 -2.77 -3.56
CA GLU A 154 13.71 -1.58 -2.79
C GLU A 154 14.51 -0.38 -3.30
N LEU A 155 13.83 0.70 -3.66
CA LEU A 155 14.47 1.97 -4.00
C LEU A 155 14.72 2.75 -2.72
N ARG A 156 15.98 3.13 -2.47
CA ARG A 156 16.39 3.92 -1.30
C ARG A 156 17.14 5.19 -1.74
N GLY A 157 17.06 6.23 -0.93
CA GLY A 157 17.76 7.49 -1.17
C GLY A 157 16.91 8.56 -1.87
N GLU A 158 17.55 9.67 -2.22
CA GLU A 158 16.88 10.89 -2.67
C GLU A 158 17.44 11.40 -3.99
N GLY A 159 16.60 12.09 -4.77
CA GLY A 159 16.96 12.67 -6.06
C GLY A 159 17.56 11.64 -7.02
N GLU A 160 18.69 12.01 -7.63
CA GLU A 160 19.45 11.20 -8.59
C GLU A 160 20.31 10.11 -7.92
N GLY A 161 20.60 10.25 -6.61
CA GLY A 161 21.36 9.29 -5.81
C GLY A 161 20.56 8.05 -5.41
N LYS A 162 19.32 7.90 -5.90
CA LYS A 162 18.48 6.74 -5.61
C LYS A 162 19.14 5.44 -6.07
N THR A 163 19.10 4.45 -5.19
CA THR A 163 19.73 3.15 -5.41
C THR A 163 18.71 2.05 -5.15
N PHE A 164 18.57 1.13 -6.10
CA PHE A 164 17.86 -0.12 -5.91
C PHE A 164 18.70 -1.07 -5.07
N VAL A 165 18.11 -1.64 -4.03
CA VAL A 165 18.72 -2.59 -3.12
C VAL A 165 17.89 -3.86 -3.10
N CYS A 166 18.54 -5.01 -3.28
CA CYS A 166 17.92 -6.32 -3.13
C CYS A 166 18.26 -6.94 -1.78
N SER A 167 17.38 -7.81 -1.28
CA SER A 167 17.66 -8.65 -0.11
C SER A 167 18.81 -9.63 -0.30
N CYS A 168 19.22 -9.94 -1.54
CA CYS A 168 20.42 -10.75 -1.82
C CYS A 168 21.73 -9.96 -1.80
N GLY A 169 21.70 -8.66 -1.45
CA GLY A 169 22.87 -7.79 -1.40
C GLY A 169 23.18 -7.02 -2.70
N HIS A 170 22.50 -7.33 -3.80
CA HIS A 170 22.66 -6.59 -5.06
C HIS A 170 22.20 -5.13 -4.92
N ARG A 171 23.03 -4.18 -5.38
CA ARG A 171 22.75 -2.75 -5.36
C ARG A 171 23.04 -2.12 -6.73
N GLU A 172 22.12 -1.31 -7.23
CA GLU A 172 22.23 -0.67 -8.55
C GLU A 172 21.69 0.76 -8.48
N LYS A 173 22.45 1.74 -8.97
CA LYS A 173 21.98 3.14 -9.04
C LYS A 173 20.80 3.26 -10.01
N LEU A 174 19.90 4.20 -9.76
CA LEU A 174 18.72 4.44 -10.60
C LEU A 174 19.10 4.70 -12.07
N SER A 175 20.19 5.45 -12.32
CA SER A 175 20.70 5.70 -13.67
C SER A 175 21.14 4.42 -14.38
N THR A 176 21.92 3.57 -13.70
CA THR A 176 22.36 2.27 -14.24
C THR A 176 21.19 1.34 -14.52
N PHE A 177 20.23 1.27 -13.58
CA PHE A 177 19.00 0.48 -13.74
C PHE A 177 18.21 0.91 -14.98
N ASN A 178 18.04 2.23 -15.19
CA ASN A 178 17.31 2.76 -16.33
C ASN A 178 18.02 2.45 -17.65
N LYS A 179 19.35 2.60 -17.71
CA LYS A 179 20.16 2.27 -18.88
C LYS A 179 20.03 0.79 -19.26
N ARG A 180 20.17 -0.10 -18.28
CA ARG A 180 19.98 -1.54 -18.48
C ARG A 180 18.57 -1.86 -18.95
N LYS A 181 17.55 -1.21 -18.39
CA LYS A 181 16.15 -1.40 -18.81
C LYS A 181 15.87 -0.88 -20.22
N SER A 182 16.49 0.22 -20.65
CA SER A 182 16.38 0.67 -22.05
C SER A 182 17.03 -0.31 -23.02
N GLU A 183 18.19 -0.87 -22.67
CA GLU A 183 18.87 -1.88 -23.49
C GLU A 183 18.07 -3.19 -23.56
N GLU A 184 17.44 -3.61 -22.45
CA GLU A 184 16.56 -4.79 -22.41
C GLU A 184 15.28 -4.61 -23.24
N LYS A 185 14.70 -3.40 -23.30
CA LYS A 185 13.51 -3.13 -24.13
C LYS A 185 13.79 -3.30 -25.62
N ASN A 186 15.03 -3.07 -26.05
CA ASN A 186 15.43 -3.21 -27.45
C ASN A 186 15.74 -4.67 -27.82
N LYS A 187 15.71 -5.61 -26.87
CA LYS A 187 15.92 -7.04 -27.12
C LYS A 187 14.58 -7.74 -27.34
N ALA A 188 14.52 -8.63 -28.33
CA ALA A 188 13.34 -9.46 -28.59
C ALA A 188 12.93 -10.23 -27.33
N SER A 189 11.65 -10.20 -26.96
CA SER A 189 11.19 -10.92 -25.78
C SER A 189 11.23 -12.43 -26.01
N LYS A 190 11.29 -13.23 -24.94
CA LYS A 190 11.16 -14.71 -25.06
C LYS A 190 9.89 -15.12 -25.83
N LYS A 191 8.82 -14.32 -25.77
CA LYS A 191 7.60 -14.57 -26.52
C LYS A 191 7.78 -14.30 -28.02
N ASP A 192 8.51 -13.25 -28.37
CA ASP A 192 8.82 -12.92 -29.76
C ASP A 192 9.78 -13.93 -30.37
N VAL A 193 10.79 -14.37 -29.62
CA VAL A 193 11.72 -15.44 -30.03
C VAL A 193 10.97 -16.77 -30.20
N ASN A 194 10.10 -17.14 -29.26
CA ASN A 194 9.30 -18.37 -29.40
C ASN A 194 8.29 -18.28 -30.56
N LYS A 195 7.71 -17.11 -30.82
CA LYS A 195 6.85 -16.88 -31.98
C LYS A 195 7.64 -17.01 -33.28
N TYR A 196 8.86 -16.48 -33.31
CA TYR A 196 9.78 -16.58 -34.45
C TYR A 196 10.18 -18.05 -34.71
N LEU A 197 10.60 -18.80 -33.69
CA LEU A 197 10.93 -20.23 -33.81
C LEU A 197 9.73 -21.06 -34.28
N LYS A 198 8.53 -20.81 -33.74
CA LYS A 198 7.30 -21.47 -34.21
C LYS A 198 6.97 -21.14 -35.65
N ASN A 199 7.26 -19.92 -36.10
CA ASN A 199 7.05 -19.54 -37.50
C ASN A 199 8.08 -20.20 -38.41
N GLN A 200 9.34 -20.32 -38.00
CA GLN A 200 10.38 -21.06 -38.74
C GLN A 200 10.00 -22.53 -38.94
N ASN A 201 9.59 -23.22 -37.88
CA ASN A 201 9.19 -24.63 -37.98
C ASN A 201 7.99 -24.84 -38.93
N LYS A 202 7.05 -23.89 -38.99
CA LYS A 202 5.93 -23.92 -39.94
C LYS A 202 6.36 -23.71 -41.40
N THR A 203 7.40 -22.91 -41.64
CA THR A 203 7.99 -22.76 -42.98
C THR A 203 8.77 -24.01 -43.40
N ASP A 204 9.45 -24.69 -42.47
CA ASP A 204 10.17 -25.94 -42.77
C ASP A 204 9.22 -27.12 -43.06
N GLU A 205 8.06 -27.21 -42.39
CA GLU A 205 7.02 -28.22 -42.71
C GLU A 205 6.37 -28.03 -44.10
N ASN A 206 6.44 -26.81 -44.66
CA ASN A 206 5.88 -26.48 -45.97
C ASN A 206 6.93 -26.47 -47.11
N PHE A 207 8.17 -26.86 -46.84
CA PHE A 207 9.18 -27.01 -47.89
C PHE A 207 8.94 -28.31 -48.66
N ASN A 208 7.96 -28.30 -49.56
CA ASN A 208 7.69 -29.41 -50.47
C ASN A 208 8.84 -29.51 -51.49
N ASN A 209 9.92 -30.20 -51.10
CA ASN A 209 11.12 -30.32 -51.92
C ASN A 209 10.74 -31.00 -53.25
N PRO A 210 10.91 -30.33 -54.42
CA PRO A 210 10.55 -30.90 -55.72
C PRO A 210 11.24 -32.24 -56.00
N PHE A 211 12.41 -32.48 -55.38
CA PHE A 211 13.11 -33.76 -55.44
C PHE A 211 12.37 -34.89 -54.70
N ALA A 212 11.71 -34.61 -53.57
CA ALA A 212 10.95 -35.61 -52.82
C ALA A 212 9.71 -36.08 -53.60
N ALA A 213 9.05 -35.15 -54.30
CA ALA A 213 7.93 -35.46 -55.20
C ALA A 213 8.37 -36.25 -56.45
N ALA A 214 9.56 -36.00 -56.98
CA ALA A 214 10.13 -36.75 -58.11
C ALA A 214 10.53 -38.18 -57.72
N LEU A 215 11.10 -38.38 -56.53
CA LEU A 215 11.48 -39.70 -55.99
C LEU A 215 10.27 -40.60 -55.70
N ALA A 216 9.14 -40.03 -55.27
CA ALA A 216 7.91 -40.78 -55.04
C ALA A 216 7.33 -41.41 -56.32
N LYS A 217 7.57 -40.82 -57.49
CA LYS A 217 7.11 -41.32 -58.80
C LYS A 217 8.00 -42.41 -59.41
N LEU A 218 9.17 -42.68 -58.82
CA LEU A 218 10.14 -43.66 -59.31
C LEU A 218 10.02 -45.05 -58.67
N LYS A 219 9.12 -45.24 -57.70
CA LYS A 219 8.83 -46.58 -57.16
C LYS A 219 7.77 -47.28 -58.01
N LYS A 220 8.23 -48.08 -58.97
CA LYS A 220 7.51 -49.23 -59.52
C LYS A 220 8.22 -50.49 -59.07
#